data_AF-A0A2C9L6W9-F1
#
_entry.id   AF-A0A2C9L6W9-F1
#
_cell.length_a   1.000
_cell.length_b   1.000
_cell.length_c   1.000
_cell.angle_alpha   90.00
_cell.angle_beta   90.00
_cell.angle_gamma   90.00
#
_symmetry.space_group_name_H-M   'P 1'
#
loop_
_entity.id
_entity.type
_entity.pdbx_description
1 polymer ?
#
loop_
_entity_poly.entity_id
_entity_poly.type
_entity_poly.pdbx_seq_one_letter_code
_entity_poly.pdbx_strand_id
1 'polypeptide(L)'
;MEDNLKKIFQKKIYDIISHKYGILMLLAGAFLITLSAIHFGEAWLEWSHEKYEAVFNSFSDNIAGRSFRERLSAPLPIDVVYTWVNGTDPDLTRQLELVKISLEEELNVTRKQRKER
;
A
#
# COMPACT_ATOMS: atom_id res chain seq x y z
N MET A 1 -15.14 51.20 8.64
CA MET A 1 -14.42 50.66 7.46
C MET A 1 -15.15 49.44 6.88
N GLU A 2 -15.67 48.55 7.71
CA GLU A 2 -16.48 47.39 7.28
C GLU A 2 -17.76 47.74 6.51
N ASP A 3 -18.46 48.81 6.88
CA ASP A 3 -19.71 49.20 6.21
C ASP A 3 -19.51 49.64 4.76
N ASN A 4 -18.35 50.22 4.44
CA ASN A 4 -18.00 50.57 3.07
C ASN A 4 -17.65 49.32 2.24
N LEU A 5 -16.99 48.33 2.84
CA LEU A 5 -16.70 47.04 2.19
C LEU A 5 -17.99 46.28 1.84
N LYS A 6 -18.96 46.22 2.77
CA LYS A 6 -20.27 45.59 2.54
C LYS A 6 -21.02 46.25 1.38
N LYS A 7 -21.02 47.59 1.34
CA LYS A 7 -21.66 48.37 0.26
C LYS A 7 -20.99 48.14 -1.10
N ILE A 8 -19.66 48.09 -1.14
CA ILE A 8 -18.90 47.80 -2.36
C ILE A 8 -19.20 46.38 -2.85
N PHE A 9 -19.25 45.42 -1.94
CA PHE A 9 -19.56 44.02 -2.26
C PHE A 9 -20.97 43.85 -2.80
N GLN A 10 -21.97 44.47 -2.16
CA GLN A 10 -23.33 44.51 -2.65
C GLN A 10 -23.41 45.12 -4.05
N LYS A 11 -22.78 46.28 -4.28
CA LYS A 11 -22.79 46.93 -5.59
C LYS A 11 -22.24 46.01 -6.68
N LYS A 12 -21.13 45.31 -6.41
CA LYS A 12 -20.55 44.35 -7.36
C LYS A 12 -21.47 43.16 -7.65
N ILE A 13 -22.16 42.64 -6.63
CA ILE A 13 -23.15 41.56 -6.82
C ILE A 13 -24.31 42.03 -7.69
N TYR A 14 -24.85 43.23 -7.43
CA TYR A 14 -25.92 43.80 -8.23
C TYR A 14 -25.51 44.05 -9.68
N ASP A 15 -24.29 44.55 -9.91
CA ASP A 15 -23.76 44.77 -11.27
C ASP A 15 -23.64 43.44 -12.04
N ILE A 16 -23.23 42.36 -11.36
CA ILE A 16 -23.14 41.02 -11.96
C ILE A 16 -24.54 40.47 -12.28
N ILE A 17 -25.50 40.59 -11.35
CA ILE A 17 -26.87 40.08 -11.54
C ILE A 17 -27.62 40.86 -12.62
N SER A 18 -27.38 42.16 -12.74
CA SER A 18 -28.01 43.05 -13.71
C SER A 18 -27.57 42.76 -15.17
N HIS A 19 -26.43 42.09 -15.35
CA HIS A 19 -25.93 41.75 -16.67
C HIS A 19 -26.80 40.69 -17.35
N LYS A 20 -27.07 40.83 -18.66
CA LYS A 20 -27.97 39.95 -19.45
C LYS A 20 -27.64 38.45 -19.32
N TYR A 21 -26.37 38.12 -19.17
CA TYR A 21 -25.87 36.73 -19.00
C TYR A 21 -25.34 36.45 -17.57
N GLY A 22 -25.45 37.41 -16.65
CA GLY A 22 -24.87 37.31 -15.32
C GLY A 22 -25.49 36.21 -14.47
N ILE A 23 -26.81 36.03 -14.58
CA ILE A 23 -27.53 34.94 -13.91
C ILE A 23 -27.04 33.58 -14.42
N LEU A 24 -26.84 33.44 -15.74
CA LEU A 24 -26.36 32.19 -16.34
C LEU A 24 -24.92 31.87 -15.91
N MET A 25 -24.05 32.88 -15.86
CA MET A 25 -22.68 32.75 -15.32
C MET A 25 -22.66 32.36 -13.84
N LEU A 26 -23.58 32.90 -13.04
CA LEU A 26 -23.69 32.57 -11.62
C LEU A 26 -24.15 31.12 -11.42
N LEU A 27 -25.13 30.67 -12.21
CA LEU A 27 -25.59 29.27 -12.20
C LEU A 27 -24.48 28.31 -12.65
N ALA A 28 -23.76 28.63 -13.73
CA ALA A 28 -22.63 27.84 -14.20
C ALA A 28 -21.50 27.79 -13.16
N GLY A 29 -21.18 28.91 -12.54
CA GLY A 29 -20.19 28.99 -11.46
C GLY A 29 -20.58 28.17 -10.25
N ALA A 30 -21.84 28.24 -9.81
CA ALA A 30 -22.37 27.43 -8.72
C ALA A 30 -22.26 25.93 -9.05
N PHE A 31 -22.62 25.53 -10.27
CA PHE A 31 -22.50 24.16 -10.73
C PHE A 31 -21.05 23.66 -10.70
N LEU A 32 -20.10 24.46 -11.21
CA LEU A 32 -18.67 24.13 -11.16
C LEU A 32 -18.13 24.01 -9.74
N ILE A 33 -18.56 24.89 -8.83
CA ILE A 33 -18.19 24.80 -7.41
C ILE A 33 -18.72 23.51 -6.79
N THR A 34 -19.96 23.13 -7.08
CA THR A 34 -20.52 21.87 -6.59
C THR A 34 -19.75 20.66 -7.11
N LEU A 35 -19.41 20.61 -8.41
CA LEU A 35 -18.59 19.54 -8.97
C LEU A 35 -17.20 19.48 -8.32
N SER A 36 -16.57 20.64 -8.12
CA SER A 36 -15.27 20.72 -7.44
C SER A 36 -15.35 20.24 -5.99
N ALA A 37 -16.43 20.54 -5.27
CA ALA A 37 -16.63 20.09 -3.91
C ALA A 37 -16.81 18.57 -3.83
N ILE A 38 -17.52 17.97 -4.79
CA ILE A 38 -17.68 16.51 -4.88
C ILE A 38 -16.33 15.84 -5.15
N HIS A 39 -15.59 16.28 -6.17
CA HIS A 39 -14.27 15.72 -6.49
C HIS A 39 -13.26 15.88 -5.35
N PHE A 40 -13.27 17.03 -4.69
CA PHE A 40 -12.45 17.23 -3.50
C PHE A 40 -12.88 16.33 -2.34
N GLY A 41 -14.19 16.13 -2.17
CA GLY A 41 -14.75 15.20 -1.19
C GLY A 41 -14.30 13.76 -1.42
N GLU A 42 -14.30 13.29 -2.67
CA GLU A 42 -13.78 11.97 -3.05
C GLU A 42 -12.29 11.83 -2.70
N ALA A 43 -11.47 12.78 -3.16
CA ALA A 43 -10.03 12.77 -2.88
C ALA A 43 -9.73 12.83 -1.37
N TRP A 44 -10.51 13.61 -0.61
CA TRP A 44 -10.39 13.67 0.84
C TRP A 44 -10.80 12.35 1.50
N LEU A 45 -11.87 11.72 1.02
CA LEU A 45 -12.35 10.45 1.56
C LEU A 45 -11.35 9.33 1.29
N GLU A 46 -10.79 9.26 0.08
CA GLU A 46 -9.75 8.30 -0.30
C GLU A 46 -8.48 8.48 0.56
N TRP A 47 -7.99 9.72 0.70
CA TRP A 47 -6.88 10.02 1.60
C TRP A 47 -7.18 9.63 3.05
N SER A 48 -8.41 9.88 3.52
CA SER A 48 -8.82 9.47 4.86
C SER A 48 -8.82 7.94 4.99
N HIS A 49 -9.32 7.23 3.97
CA HIS A 49 -9.37 5.78 3.95
C HIS A 49 -7.96 5.19 4.01
N GLU A 50 -7.02 5.68 3.20
CA GLU A 50 -5.61 5.30 3.26
C GLU A 50 -4.98 5.58 4.63
N LYS A 51 -5.31 6.72 5.25
CA LYS A 51 -4.84 7.06 6.60
C LYS A 51 -5.40 6.11 7.65
N TYR A 52 -6.68 5.74 7.54
CA TYR A 52 -7.35 4.82 8.46
C TYR A 52 -6.89 3.37 8.22
N GLU A 53 -6.72 2.92 6.99
CA GLU A 53 -6.08 1.65 6.63
C GLU A 53 -4.69 1.54 7.26
N ALA A 54 -3.81 2.53 7.08
CA ALA A 54 -2.47 2.49 7.66
C ALA A 54 -2.47 2.44 9.21
N VAL A 55 -3.44 3.08 9.86
CA VAL A 55 -3.54 3.12 11.32
C VAL A 55 -4.23 1.87 11.89
N PHE A 56 -5.29 1.38 11.26
CA PHE A 56 -6.15 0.32 11.77
C PHE A 56 -5.85 -1.07 11.16
N ASN A 57 -5.39 -1.14 9.91
CA ASN A 57 -4.96 -2.40 9.28
C ASN A 57 -3.53 -2.82 9.59
N SER A 58 -2.76 -1.99 10.32
CA SER A 58 -1.48 -2.41 10.90
C SER A 58 -1.57 -3.69 11.75
N PHE A 59 -2.78 -4.09 12.18
CA PHE A 59 -3.04 -5.32 12.93
C PHE A 59 -3.91 -6.36 12.21
N SER A 60 -4.49 -6.04 11.06
CA SER A 60 -5.45 -6.91 10.37
C SER A 60 -4.82 -7.77 9.28
N ASP A 61 -3.74 -7.32 8.65
CA ASP A 61 -3.03 -8.07 7.61
C ASP A 61 -1.65 -8.58 8.07
N ASN A 62 -1.66 -9.42 9.11
CA ASN A 62 -0.42 -9.87 9.74
C ASN A 62 0.05 -11.26 9.27
N ILE A 63 -0.85 -12.15 8.82
CA ILE A 63 -0.53 -13.43 8.16
C ILE A 63 -1.69 -13.80 7.23
N ALA A 64 -1.44 -13.84 5.92
CA ALA A 64 -2.42 -14.27 4.91
C ALA A 64 -3.80 -13.58 5.03
N GLY A 65 -3.84 -12.27 5.32
CA GLY A 65 -5.09 -11.51 5.42
C GLY A 65 -5.95 -11.80 6.65
N ARG A 66 -5.42 -12.44 7.69
CA ARG A 66 -6.13 -12.69 8.96
C ARG A 66 -5.54 -11.89 10.13
N SER A 67 -6.42 -11.28 10.92
CA SER A 67 -6.04 -10.61 12.17
C SER A 67 -5.86 -11.61 13.31
N PHE A 68 -4.76 -11.50 14.04
CA PHE A 68 -4.47 -12.27 15.25
C PHE A 68 -4.49 -11.42 16.53
N ARG A 69 -4.99 -10.19 16.44
CA ARG A 69 -4.97 -9.19 17.53
C ARG A 69 -5.52 -9.71 18.86
N GLU A 70 -6.65 -10.42 18.83
CA GLU A 70 -7.32 -10.94 20.04
C GLU A 70 -6.59 -12.14 20.67
N ARG A 71 -5.65 -12.75 19.95
CA ARG A 71 -4.85 -13.89 20.41
C ARG A 71 -3.48 -13.49 20.91
N LEU A 72 -3.08 -12.23 20.72
CA LEU A 72 -1.81 -11.70 21.18
C LEU A 72 -1.95 -11.19 22.62
N SER A 73 -1.03 -11.62 23.48
CA SER A 73 -0.90 -11.11 24.85
C SER A 73 -0.32 -9.69 24.92
N ALA A 74 0.25 -9.20 23.82
CA ALA A 74 0.81 -7.86 23.69
C ALA A 74 0.06 -7.06 22.59
N PRO A 75 -0.16 -5.75 22.78
CA PRO A 75 -0.86 -4.89 21.81
C PRO A 75 0.00 -4.49 20.60
N LEU A 76 1.12 -5.17 20.35
CA LEU A 76 2.09 -4.83 19.30
C LEU A 76 1.88 -5.75 18.08
N PRO A 77 2.07 -5.25 16.84
CA PRO A 77 1.92 -6.05 15.63
C PRO A 77 2.97 -7.17 15.61
N ILE A 78 2.62 -8.32 15.03
CA ILE A 78 3.54 -9.45 14.89
C ILE A 78 4.54 -9.09 13.81
N ASP A 79 5.77 -8.78 14.21
CA ASP A 79 6.89 -8.71 13.28
C ASP A 79 7.29 -10.15 12.92
N VAL A 80 7.03 -10.57 11.68
CA VAL A 80 7.44 -11.89 11.20
C VAL A 80 8.94 -11.83 10.95
N VAL A 81 9.71 -12.04 12.00
CA VAL A 81 11.13 -12.33 11.87
C VAL A 81 11.21 -13.73 11.28
N TYR A 82 11.68 -13.86 10.04
CA TYR A 82 12.15 -15.13 9.51
C TYR A 82 13.34 -15.58 10.33
N THR A 83 13.09 -16.21 11.47
CA THR A 83 14.09 -16.98 12.18
C THR A 83 14.30 -18.23 11.34
N TRP A 84 15.15 -18.09 10.33
CA TRP A 84 15.76 -19.22 9.66
C TRP A 84 16.58 -19.96 10.71
N VAL A 85 15.94 -20.87 11.43
CA VAL A 85 16.63 -21.85 12.23
C VAL A 85 17.27 -22.81 11.24
N ASN A 86 18.59 -22.77 11.17
CA ASN A 86 19.45 -23.79 10.58
C ASN A 86 19.24 -25.13 11.31
N GLY A 87 18.07 -25.73 11.17
CA GLY A 87 17.89 -27.16 11.34
C GLY A 87 18.07 -27.79 9.96
N THR A 88 19.30 -27.95 9.51
CA THR A 88 19.57 -28.76 8.31
C THR A 88 19.01 -30.16 8.59
N ASP A 89 18.10 -30.62 7.73
CA ASP A 89 17.51 -31.95 7.86
C ASP A 89 18.63 -33.02 7.89
N PRO A 90 18.78 -33.78 8.99
CA PRO A 90 19.80 -34.82 9.10
C PRO A 90 19.69 -35.89 8.01
N ASP A 91 18.47 -36.17 7.54
CA ASP A 91 18.24 -37.17 6.50
C ASP A 91 18.68 -36.64 5.14
N LEU A 92 18.37 -35.39 4.83
CA LEU A 92 18.87 -34.72 3.63
C LEU A 92 20.41 -34.65 3.61
N THR A 93 21.03 -34.36 4.75
CA THR A 93 22.49 -34.32 4.88
C THR A 93 23.11 -35.68 4.58
N ARG A 94 22.53 -36.76 5.14
CA ARG A 94 22.98 -38.13 4.87
C ARG A 94 22.80 -38.51 3.40
N GLN A 95 21.68 -38.14 2.79
CA GLN A 95 21.42 -38.42 1.38
C GLN A 95 22.42 -37.70 0.46
N LEU A 96 22.72 -36.43 0.74
CA LEU A 96 23.71 -35.65 0.00
C LEU A 96 25.12 -36.25 0.11
N GLU A 97 25.49 -36.75 1.29
CA GLU A 97 26.78 -37.42 1.49
C GLU A 97 26.88 -38.71 0.67
N LEU A 98 25.81 -39.52 0.64
CA LEU A 98 25.77 -40.73 -0.18
C LEU A 98 25.90 -40.41 -1.68
N VAL A 99 25.18 -39.40 -2.17
CA VAL A 99 25.28 -38.96 -3.58
C VAL A 99 26.67 -38.44 -3.92
N LYS A 100 27.31 -37.72 -2.99
CA LYS A 100 28.68 -37.25 -3.18
C LYS A 100 29.66 -38.41 -3.37
N ILE A 101 29.55 -39.45 -2.55
CA ILE A 101 30.41 -40.64 -2.64
C ILE A 101 30.23 -41.35 -3.99
N SER A 102 28.99 -41.56 -4.43
CA SER A 102 28.73 -42.24 -5.72
C SER A 102 29.31 -41.46 -6.90
N LEU A 103 29.19 -40.12 -6.89
CA LEU A 103 29.77 -39.27 -7.91
C LEU A 103 31.31 -39.33 -7.93
N GLU A 104 31.96 -39.36 -6.76
CA GLU A 104 33.42 -39.49 -6.67
C GLU A 104 33.92 -40.83 -7.22
N GLU A 105 33.19 -41.92 -6.99
CA GLU A 105 33.49 -43.24 -7.56
C GLU A 105 33.40 -43.25 -9.08
N GLU A 106 32.31 -42.73 -9.65
CA GLU A 106 32.13 -42.61 -11.11
C GLU A 106 33.25 -41.78 -11.75
N LEU A 107 33.63 -40.68 -11.10
CA LEU A 107 34.67 -39.78 -11.59
C LEU A 107 36.06 -40.43 -11.51
N ASN A 108 36.31 -41.23 -10.48
CA ASN A 108 37.55 -41.99 -10.32
C ASN A 108 37.66 -43.13 -11.35
N VAL A 109 36.57 -43.85 -11.63
CA VAL A 109 36.51 -44.87 -12.69
C VAL A 109 36.79 -44.22 -14.05
N THR A 110 36.13 -43.10 -14.35
CA THR A 110 36.33 -42.36 -15.60
C THR A 110 37.78 -41.89 -15.73
N ARG A 111 38.39 -41.39 -14.65
CA ARG A 111 39.81 -40.97 -14.63
C ARG A 111 40.78 -42.13 -14.87
N LYS A 112 40.51 -43.32 -14.31
CA LYS A 112 41.33 -44.52 -14.53
C LYS A 112 41.24 -44.99 -15.98
N GLN A 113 40.02 -45.11 -16.52
CA GLN A 113 39.79 -45.46 -17.93
C GLN A 113 40.48 -44.51 -18.91
N ARG A 114 40.55 -43.21 -18.57
CA ARG A 114 41.26 -42.21 -19.39
C ARG A 114 42.78 -42.34 -19.30
N LYS A 115 43.35 -42.85 -18.21
CA LYS A 115 44.81 -43.07 -18.07
C LYS A 115 45.29 -44.35 -18.73
N GLU A 116 44.39 -45.32 -18.93
CA GLU A 116 44.68 -46.62 -19.55
C GLU A 116 44.50 -46.62 -21.08
N ARG A 117 44.03 -45.51 -21.66
CA ARG A 117 44.02 -45.22 -23.10
C ARG A 117 45.20 -44.33 -23.47
#